data_AF-A0A3S1HN56-F1
#
_entry.id   AF-A0A3S1HN56-F1
#
_cell.length_a   1.000
_cell.length_b   1.000
_cell.length_c   1.000
_cell.angle_alpha   90.00
_cell.angle_beta   90.00
_cell.angle_gamma   90.00
#
_symmetry.space_group_name_H-M   'P 1'
#
loop_
_entity.id
_entity.type
_entity.pdbx_description
1 polymer ?
#
loop_
_entity_poly.entity_id
_entity_poly.type
_entity_poly.pdbx_seq_one_letter_code
_entity_poly.pdbx_strand_id
1 'polypeptide(L)'
;MIDPVIETVERDFRIIQDLRLNLVAAVNTHVHADHVTGSGEMKKKIPGCKSMIAEVSKAKADVKLKPNDLVKFGQFELEVRSTPGHTDGCVSYVWHEKGMVFTGDALLIRGCGRTDFQEGNPGVLYDSVHSQIFSLPKHFIVFPAHDYTGQTMSTVEEEVKFNPRLKRSKSEFIQIMSNLKLPYPKQIDKALPANMVCGIFDELETAAQT
;
A
#
# COMPACT_ATOMS: atom_id res chain seq x y z
N MET A 1 8.44 -2.27 -8.35
CA MET A 1 7.01 -2.10 -8.68
C MET A 1 6.24 -2.10 -7.38
N ILE A 2 5.39 -1.11 -7.16
CA ILE A 2 4.59 -0.95 -5.94
C ILE A 2 3.16 -1.34 -6.28
N ASP A 3 2.53 -2.15 -5.42
CA ASP A 3 1.14 -2.62 -5.51
C ASP A 3 0.75 -3.20 -6.90
N PRO A 4 1.51 -4.19 -7.43
CA PRO A 4 1.12 -4.84 -8.69
C PRO A 4 -0.18 -5.64 -8.52
N VAL A 5 -1.00 -5.65 -9.56
CA VAL A 5 -2.31 -6.33 -9.60
C VAL A 5 -2.21 -7.57 -10.49
N ILE A 6 -2.76 -8.71 -10.07
CA ILE A 6 -2.59 -9.98 -10.80
C ILE A 6 -3.14 -9.92 -12.23
N GLU A 7 -4.27 -9.24 -12.44
CA GLU A 7 -4.91 -9.11 -13.75
C GLU A 7 -4.07 -8.28 -14.74
N THR A 8 -3.11 -7.46 -14.26
CA THR A 8 -2.28 -6.61 -15.11
C THR A 8 -0.83 -7.07 -15.24
N VAL A 9 -0.46 -8.21 -14.64
CA VAL A 9 0.91 -8.74 -14.68
C VAL A 9 1.47 -8.84 -16.09
N GLU A 10 0.67 -9.28 -17.07
CA GLU A 10 1.13 -9.37 -18.47
C GLU A 10 1.43 -8.02 -19.09
N ARG A 11 0.62 -7.00 -18.80
CA ARG A 11 0.87 -5.62 -19.24
C ARG A 11 2.17 -5.12 -18.62
N ASP A 12 2.30 -5.30 -17.31
CA ASP A 12 3.42 -4.80 -16.51
C ASP A 12 4.74 -5.47 -16.94
N PHE A 13 4.71 -6.79 -17.17
CA PHE A 13 5.83 -7.55 -17.70
C PHE A 13 6.29 -7.04 -19.07
N ARG A 14 5.36 -6.78 -20.01
CA ARG A 14 5.70 -6.25 -21.34
C ARG A 14 6.38 -4.89 -21.26
N ILE A 15 5.85 -3.98 -20.44
CA ILE A 15 6.45 -2.65 -20.22
C ILE A 15 7.89 -2.79 -19.69
N ILE A 16 8.12 -3.70 -18.74
CA ILE A 16 9.46 -3.96 -18.21
C ILE A 16 10.42 -4.45 -19.31
N GLN A 17 9.96 -5.35 -20.18
CA GLN A 17 10.77 -5.86 -21.30
C GLN A 17 11.06 -4.76 -22.34
N ASP A 18 10.05 -3.99 -22.74
CA ASP A 18 10.17 -2.92 -23.74
C ASP A 18 11.14 -1.83 -23.27
N LEU A 19 11.07 -1.47 -21.99
CA LEU A 19 11.99 -0.52 -21.35
C LEU A 19 13.33 -1.13 -20.95
N ARG A 20 13.52 -2.44 -21.16
CA ARG A 20 14.74 -3.20 -20.80
C ARG A 20 15.14 -3.01 -19.33
N LEU A 21 14.15 -3.00 -18.45
CA LEU A 21 14.35 -2.85 -17.01
C LEU A 21 14.58 -4.21 -16.35
N ASN A 22 15.45 -4.23 -15.34
CA ASN A 22 15.57 -5.37 -14.43
C ASN A 22 14.68 -5.12 -13.20
N LEU A 23 13.54 -5.82 -13.11
CA LEU A 23 12.67 -5.68 -11.94
C LEU A 23 13.26 -6.43 -10.74
N VAL A 24 13.80 -5.68 -9.78
CA VAL A 24 14.40 -6.25 -8.57
C VAL A 24 13.39 -6.54 -7.46
N ALA A 25 12.28 -5.80 -7.42
CA ALA A 25 11.31 -5.87 -6.33
C ALA A 25 9.87 -5.62 -6.80
N ALA A 26 8.95 -6.46 -6.32
CA ALA A 26 7.51 -6.26 -6.33
C ALA A 26 7.07 -6.08 -4.88
N VAL A 27 6.71 -4.86 -4.49
CA VAL A 27 6.42 -4.50 -3.10
C VAL A 27 4.94 -4.15 -2.95
N ASN A 28 4.36 -4.47 -1.80
CA ASN A 28 3.00 -4.08 -1.47
C ASN A 28 2.99 -3.14 -0.25
N THR A 29 2.23 -2.06 -0.34
CA THR A 29 2.03 -1.10 0.77
C THR A 29 1.28 -1.73 1.94
N HIS A 30 0.38 -2.68 1.66
CA HIS A 30 -0.38 -3.44 2.64
C HIS A 30 -0.97 -4.70 2.00
N VAL A 31 -1.73 -5.48 2.79
CA VAL A 31 -2.51 -6.60 2.25
C VAL A 31 -3.81 -6.03 1.70
N HIS A 32 -3.94 -5.98 0.37
CA HIS A 32 -5.10 -5.41 -0.29
C HIS A 32 -6.35 -6.28 -0.10
N ALA A 33 -7.52 -5.64 -0.06
CA ALA A 33 -8.83 -6.31 0.10
C ALA A 33 -9.73 -6.20 -1.15
N ASP A 34 -9.31 -5.41 -2.13
CA ASP A 34 -10.07 -5.06 -3.33
C ASP A 34 -9.54 -5.78 -4.58
N HIS A 35 -8.30 -6.27 -4.58
CA HIS A 35 -7.67 -7.00 -5.67
C HIS A 35 -6.65 -8.04 -5.16
N VAL A 36 -6.27 -8.99 -6.02
CA VAL A 36 -5.20 -9.95 -5.72
C VAL A 36 -3.86 -9.40 -6.21
N THR A 37 -2.83 -9.45 -5.37
CA THR A 37 -1.49 -8.97 -5.71
C THR A 37 -0.88 -9.77 -6.85
N GLY A 38 -0.24 -9.08 -7.79
CA GLY A 38 0.56 -9.67 -8.85
C GLY A 38 1.96 -10.08 -8.42
N SER A 39 2.38 -9.79 -7.18
CA SER A 39 3.76 -10.00 -6.71
C SER A 39 4.24 -11.45 -6.87
N GLY A 40 3.40 -12.45 -6.60
CA GLY A 40 3.74 -13.86 -6.81
C GLY A 40 4.01 -14.20 -8.26
N GLU A 41 3.12 -13.79 -9.17
CA GLU A 41 3.25 -14.04 -10.61
C GLU A 41 4.42 -13.27 -11.24
N MET A 42 4.68 -12.04 -10.80
CA MET A 42 5.84 -11.26 -11.25
C MET A 42 7.16 -11.97 -10.94
N LYS A 43 7.29 -12.59 -9.75
CA LYS A 43 8.48 -13.38 -9.39
C LYS A 43 8.66 -14.63 -10.23
N LYS A 44 7.56 -15.33 -10.55
CA LYS A 44 7.60 -16.50 -11.43
C LYS A 44 8.12 -16.12 -12.82
N LYS A 45 7.72 -14.94 -13.32
CA LYS A 45 8.09 -14.45 -14.67
C LYS A 45 9.47 -13.80 -14.75
N ILE A 46 9.94 -13.16 -13.68
CA ILE A 46 11.17 -12.36 -13.69
C ILE A 46 12.15 -12.92 -12.65
N PRO A 47 13.13 -13.74 -13.09
CA PRO A 47 14.18 -14.23 -12.21
C PRO A 47 14.90 -13.08 -11.49
N GLY A 48 15.03 -13.19 -10.17
CA GLY A 48 15.66 -12.17 -9.34
C GLY A 48 14.72 -11.10 -8.78
N CYS A 49 13.48 -10.99 -9.28
CA CYS A 49 12.46 -10.18 -8.63
C CYS A 49 12.10 -10.78 -7.27
N LYS A 50 12.02 -9.95 -6.22
CA LYS A 50 11.59 -10.36 -4.88
C LYS A 50 10.28 -9.69 -4.48
N SER A 51 9.38 -10.46 -3.89
CA SER A 51 8.20 -9.96 -3.19
C SER A 51 8.59 -9.36 -1.86
N MET A 52 8.06 -8.18 -1.55
CA MET A 52 8.30 -7.53 -0.25
C MET A 52 7.00 -6.97 0.33
N ILE A 53 6.84 -7.13 1.63
CA ILE A 53 5.70 -6.58 2.38
C ILE A 53 6.09 -6.36 3.84
N ALA A 54 5.38 -5.50 4.55
CA ALA A 54 5.63 -5.25 5.97
C ALA A 54 5.59 -6.53 6.81
N GLU A 55 6.54 -6.70 7.74
CA GLU A 55 6.57 -7.86 8.66
C GLU A 55 5.27 -7.99 9.45
N VAL A 56 4.74 -6.86 9.93
CA VAL A 56 3.52 -6.76 10.74
C VAL A 56 2.27 -7.25 10.00
N SER A 57 2.27 -7.21 8.66
CA SER A 57 1.14 -7.70 7.85
C SER A 57 0.92 -9.21 7.94
N LYS A 58 1.93 -9.97 8.41
CA LYS A 58 1.96 -11.45 8.49
C LYS A 58 1.86 -12.19 7.14
N ALA A 59 1.44 -11.54 6.05
CA ALA A 59 1.36 -12.12 4.70
C ALA A 59 2.71 -12.61 4.16
N LYS A 60 2.76 -13.77 3.52
CA LYS A 60 4.01 -14.34 2.96
C LYS A 60 4.63 -13.41 1.90
N ALA A 61 5.95 -13.33 1.89
CA ALA A 61 6.78 -12.63 0.91
C ALA A 61 8.23 -13.13 1.06
N ASP A 62 9.10 -12.86 0.07
CA ASP A 62 10.52 -13.23 0.17
C ASP A 62 11.27 -12.35 1.16
N VAL A 63 10.84 -11.09 1.31
CA VAL A 63 11.45 -10.12 2.23
C VAL A 63 10.35 -9.48 3.09
N LYS A 64 10.57 -9.50 4.40
CA LYS A 64 9.72 -8.83 5.39
C LYS A 64 10.34 -7.48 5.75
N LEU A 65 9.59 -6.40 5.52
CA LEU A 65 10.06 -5.03 5.73
C LEU A 65 9.72 -4.54 7.13
N LYS A 66 10.65 -3.80 7.74
CA LYS A 66 10.52 -3.12 9.03
C LYS A 66 10.55 -1.60 8.84
N PRO A 67 10.08 -0.83 9.82
CA PRO A 67 10.19 0.62 9.77
C PRO A 67 11.65 1.06 9.63
N ASN A 68 11.89 2.06 8.76
CA ASN A 68 13.20 2.60 8.37
C ASN A 68 14.07 1.67 7.51
N ASP A 69 13.58 0.50 7.09
CA ASP A 69 14.25 -0.28 6.05
C ASP A 69 14.34 0.51 4.74
N LEU A 70 15.30 0.14 3.90
CA LEU A 70 15.54 0.75 2.60
C LEU A 70 15.30 -0.29 1.49
N VAL A 71 14.33 -0.04 0.63
CA VAL A 71 14.11 -0.83 -0.59
C VAL A 71 15.01 -0.27 -1.70
N LYS A 72 16.11 -0.95 -1.98
CA LYS A 72 17.15 -0.49 -2.93
C LYS A 72 16.92 -0.99 -4.35
N PHE A 73 17.16 -0.13 -5.34
CA PHE A 73 17.13 -0.45 -6.76
C PHE A 73 18.12 0.44 -7.53
N GLY A 74 19.18 -0.17 -8.07
CA GLY A 74 20.30 0.59 -8.65
C GLY A 74 20.95 1.47 -7.59
N GLN A 75 21.07 2.77 -7.89
CA GLN A 75 21.58 3.79 -6.96
C GLN A 75 20.48 4.45 -6.11
N PHE A 76 19.23 4.06 -6.31
CA PHE A 76 18.07 4.66 -5.64
C PHE A 76 17.56 3.77 -4.51
N GLU A 77 16.82 4.39 -3.59
CA GLU A 77 16.20 3.70 -2.47
C GLU A 77 14.89 4.36 -2.04
N LEU A 78 13.98 3.54 -1.49
CA LEU A 78 12.77 3.99 -0.82
C LEU A 78 12.87 3.69 0.67
N GLU A 79 12.67 4.69 1.52
CA GLU A 79 12.50 4.51 2.96
C GLU A 79 11.12 3.93 3.25
N VAL A 80 11.06 2.90 4.09
CA VAL A 80 9.81 2.32 4.59
C VAL A 80 9.36 3.05 5.85
N ARG A 81 8.24 3.77 5.80
CA ARG A 81 7.57 4.33 6.98
C ARG A 81 6.38 3.47 7.39
N SER A 82 6.30 3.12 8.66
CA SER A 82 5.12 2.43 9.20
C SER A 82 3.95 3.39 9.26
N THR A 83 2.87 3.11 8.53
CA THR A 83 1.67 3.97 8.51
C THR A 83 0.40 3.15 8.74
N PRO A 84 0.31 2.43 9.88
CA PRO A 84 -0.84 1.59 10.18
C PRO A 84 -2.12 2.41 10.38
N GLY A 85 -3.26 1.74 10.30
CA GLY A 85 -4.56 2.28 10.65
C GLY A 85 -5.64 1.98 9.62
N HIS A 86 -5.31 1.94 8.33
CA HIS A 86 -6.17 1.27 7.35
C HIS A 86 -6.12 -0.25 7.57
N THR A 87 -4.91 -0.79 7.69
CA THR A 87 -4.60 -2.10 8.27
C THR A 87 -3.43 -1.94 9.26
N ASP A 88 -3.18 -2.93 10.11
CA ASP A 88 -2.00 -2.95 10.98
C ASP A 88 -0.68 -3.07 10.18
N GLY A 89 -0.74 -3.60 8.95
CA GLY A 89 0.40 -3.86 8.10
C GLY A 89 0.73 -2.74 7.10
N CYS A 90 0.05 -1.60 7.15
CA CYS A 90 0.26 -0.53 6.17
C CYS A 90 1.62 0.15 6.35
N VAL A 91 2.31 0.34 5.22
CA VAL A 91 3.52 1.15 5.10
C VAL A 91 3.39 2.17 3.97
N SER A 92 4.12 3.27 4.10
CA SER A 92 4.34 4.24 3.03
C SER A 92 5.80 4.17 2.58
N TYR A 93 6.03 4.23 1.27
CA TYR A 93 7.38 4.26 0.70
C TYR A 93 7.78 5.69 0.35
N VAL A 94 8.87 6.19 0.90
CA VAL A 94 9.32 7.57 0.71
C VAL A 94 10.56 7.60 -0.18
N TRP A 95 10.51 8.36 -1.27
CA TRP A 95 11.65 8.64 -2.13
C TRP A 95 12.15 10.06 -1.88
N HIS A 96 13.06 10.21 -0.92
CA HIS A 96 13.56 11.53 -0.50
C HIS A 96 14.18 12.34 -1.64
N GLU A 97 15.05 11.71 -2.43
CA GLU A 97 15.74 12.37 -3.55
C GLU A 97 14.77 12.94 -4.59
N LYS A 98 13.59 12.33 -4.77
CA LYS A 98 12.59 12.77 -5.75
C LYS A 98 11.44 13.55 -5.13
N GLY A 99 11.41 13.71 -3.81
CA GLY A 99 10.30 14.37 -3.13
C GLY A 99 8.97 13.65 -3.37
N MET A 100 8.92 12.32 -3.23
CA MET A 100 7.72 11.52 -3.47
C MET A 100 7.41 10.60 -2.29
N VAL A 101 6.13 10.33 -2.06
CA VAL A 101 5.66 9.33 -1.10
C VAL A 101 4.53 8.51 -1.71
N PHE A 102 4.64 7.19 -1.61
CA PHE A 102 3.61 6.23 -1.99
C PHE A 102 2.89 5.79 -0.73
N THR A 103 1.63 6.19 -0.57
CA THR A 103 0.94 6.20 0.74
C THR A 103 0.04 5.00 0.98
N GLY A 104 -0.04 4.09 0.02
CA GLY A 104 -1.03 3.01 0.04
C GLY A 104 -2.43 3.58 0.24
N ASP A 105 -3.18 2.96 1.13
CA ASP A 105 -4.51 3.42 1.56
C ASP A 105 -4.49 4.20 2.88
N ALA A 106 -3.31 4.52 3.43
CA ALA A 106 -3.22 5.35 4.63
C ALA A 106 -3.67 6.80 4.33
N LEU A 107 -3.22 7.35 3.21
CA LEU A 107 -3.64 8.65 2.70
C LEU A 107 -4.08 8.50 1.24
N LEU A 108 -5.30 8.95 0.95
CA LEU A 108 -5.84 9.08 -0.41
C LEU A 108 -5.96 10.55 -0.76
N ILE A 109 -6.08 10.87 -2.05
CA ILE A 109 -6.28 12.24 -2.50
C ILE A 109 -7.63 12.75 -1.97
N ARG A 110 -7.62 13.79 -1.12
CA ARG A 110 -8.81 14.30 -0.41
C ARG A 110 -9.54 13.24 0.42
N GLY A 111 -8.85 12.20 0.87
CA GLY A 111 -9.46 11.12 1.64
C GLY A 111 -8.44 10.29 2.41
N CYS A 112 -8.90 9.12 2.84
CA CYS A 112 -8.09 8.07 3.44
C CYS A 112 -8.84 6.75 3.28
N GLY A 113 -8.13 5.63 3.40
CA GLY A 113 -8.72 4.30 3.46
C GLY A 113 -9.69 4.16 4.62
N ARG A 114 -10.57 3.16 4.50
CA ARG A 114 -11.48 2.76 5.59
C ARG A 114 -10.71 2.14 6.76
N THR A 115 -11.31 2.06 7.94
CA THR A 115 -10.60 1.61 9.16
C THR A 115 -11.43 0.65 10.01
N ASP A 116 -12.40 -0.03 9.39
CA ASP A 116 -13.40 -0.89 10.02
C ASP A 116 -13.20 -2.40 9.70
N PHE A 117 -12.13 -2.73 8.97
CA PHE A 117 -11.70 -4.09 8.60
C PHE A 117 -10.19 -4.24 8.81
N GLN A 118 -9.66 -5.48 8.76
CA GLN A 118 -8.23 -5.78 8.76
C GLN A 118 -7.46 -5.12 9.92
N GLU A 119 -8.04 -5.21 11.12
CA GLU A 119 -7.50 -4.59 12.34
C GLU A 119 -7.36 -3.06 12.27
N GLY A 120 -8.05 -2.43 11.30
CA GLY A 120 -8.04 -0.99 11.11
C GLY A 120 -8.47 -0.21 12.34
N ASN A 121 -7.89 0.98 12.51
CA ASN A 121 -8.17 1.87 13.62
C ASN A 121 -8.03 3.33 13.19
N PRO A 122 -9.09 4.15 13.30
CA PRO A 122 -9.04 5.55 12.86
C PRO A 122 -8.11 6.41 13.74
N GLY A 123 -8.01 6.13 15.03
CA GLY A 123 -7.09 6.85 15.91
C GLY A 123 -5.64 6.61 15.53
N VAL A 124 -5.28 5.36 15.22
CA VAL A 124 -3.95 4.97 14.74
C VAL A 124 -3.69 5.58 13.36
N LEU A 125 -4.66 5.50 12.44
CA LEU A 125 -4.51 6.08 11.10
C LEU A 125 -4.21 7.58 11.15
N TYR A 126 -4.95 8.31 11.99
CA TYR A 126 -4.74 9.73 12.18
C TYR A 126 -3.31 10.04 12.62
N ASP A 127 -2.82 9.33 13.65
CA ASP A 127 -1.46 9.53 14.18
C ASP A 127 -0.39 9.16 13.15
N SER A 128 -0.60 8.06 12.42
CA SER A 128 0.28 7.59 11.35
C SER A 128 0.44 8.66 10.27
N VAL A 129 -0.67 9.17 9.72
CA VAL A 129 -0.61 10.17 8.65
C VAL A 129 0.07 11.45 9.14
N HIS A 130 -0.28 11.94 10.33
CA HIS A 130 0.28 13.17 10.87
C HIS A 130 1.78 13.07 11.17
N SER A 131 2.21 11.96 11.77
CA SER A 131 3.61 11.80 12.20
C SER A 131 4.54 11.36 11.07
N GLN A 132 4.04 10.61 10.08
CA GLN A 132 4.88 9.98 9.05
C GLN A 132 4.75 10.61 7.67
N ILE A 133 3.58 11.15 7.31
CA ILE A 133 3.35 11.70 5.97
C ILE A 133 3.31 13.23 6.02
N PHE A 134 2.52 13.82 6.93
CA PHE A 134 2.43 15.29 7.05
C PHE A 134 3.68 15.93 7.67
N SER A 135 4.59 15.12 8.22
CA SER A 135 5.93 15.55 8.64
C SER A 135 6.93 15.67 7.49
N LEU A 136 6.60 15.15 6.30
CA LEU A 136 7.43 15.32 5.11
C LEU A 136 7.40 16.78 4.60
N PRO A 137 8.40 17.21 3.82
CA PRO A 137 8.37 18.53 3.20
C PRO A 137 7.12 18.72 2.34
N LYS A 138 6.52 19.90 2.47
CA LYS A 138 5.24 20.29 1.84
C LYS A 138 5.13 20.02 0.33
N HIS A 139 6.25 20.11 -0.38
CA HIS A 139 6.31 19.90 -1.83
C HIS A 139 6.34 18.41 -2.23
N PHE A 140 6.40 17.48 -1.28
CA PHE A 140 6.42 16.05 -1.61
C PHE A 140 5.12 15.66 -2.31
N ILE A 141 5.25 14.95 -3.43
CA ILE A 141 4.14 14.41 -4.21
C ILE A 141 3.62 13.15 -3.54
N VAL A 142 2.31 13.07 -3.40
CA VAL A 142 1.59 11.94 -2.81
C VAL A 142 0.99 11.08 -3.91
N PHE A 143 1.36 9.80 -3.92
CA PHE A 143 0.79 8.77 -4.78
C PHE A 143 0.04 7.73 -3.93
N PRO A 144 -1.31 7.74 -3.92
CA PRO A 144 -2.07 6.73 -3.20
C PRO A 144 -2.09 5.39 -3.95
N ALA A 145 -2.52 4.31 -3.28
CA ALA A 145 -2.82 3.05 -3.97
C ALA A 145 -4.12 3.14 -4.80
N HIS A 146 -5.08 3.96 -4.36
CA HIS A 146 -6.37 4.10 -4.99
C HIS A 146 -6.79 5.56 -5.19
N ASP A 147 -7.57 5.81 -6.25
CA ASP A 147 -8.38 7.00 -6.41
C ASP A 147 -9.70 6.62 -7.10
N TYR A 148 -10.79 7.25 -6.68
CA TYR A 148 -12.14 6.96 -7.18
C TYR A 148 -12.77 8.18 -7.89
N THR A 149 -11.97 9.19 -8.19
CA THR A 149 -12.39 10.50 -8.75
C THR A 149 -11.65 10.88 -10.03
N GLY A 150 -10.70 10.07 -10.49
CA GLY A 150 -9.87 10.31 -11.67
C GLY A 150 -8.60 11.12 -11.39
N GLN A 151 -8.26 11.37 -10.13
CA GLN A 151 -7.03 12.05 -9.73
C GLN A 151 -5.86 11.06 -9.66
N THR A 152 -4.66 11.52 -10.00
CA THR A 152 -3.47 10.65 -10.12
C THR A 152 -2.39 10.96 -9.09
N MET A 153 -2.37 12.18 -8.53
CA MET A 153 -1.43 12.60 -7.49
C MET A 153 -1.97 13.81 -6.71
N SER A 154 -1.39 14.08 -5.54
CA SER A 154 -1.57 15.30 -4.75
C SER A 154 -0.21 15.72 -4.17
N THR A 155 -0.19 16.67 -3.24
CA THR A 155 1.01 17.02 -2.46
C THR A 155 0.73 16.97 -0.95
N VAL A 156 1.80 16.86 -0.16
CA VAL A 156 1.69 16.94 1.30
C VAL A 156 1.04 18.26 1.73
N GLU A 157 1.40 19.38 1.12
CA GLU A 157 0.78 20.68 1.43
C GLU A 157 -0.73 20.67 1.16
N GLU A 158 -1.14 20.15 0.02
CA GLU A 158 -2.52 20.08 -0.37
C GLU A 158 -3.34 19.22 0.59
N GLU A 159 -2.84 18.04 0.95
CA GLU A 159 -3.57 17.15 1.87
C GLU A 159 -3.64 17.72 3.29
N VAL A 160 -2.58 18.36 3.79
CA VAL A 160 -2.62 19.07 5.08
C VAL A 160 -3.69 20.16 5.09
N LYS A 161 -3.81 20.95 4.02
CA LYS A 161 -4.75 22.08 3.95
C LYS A 161 -6.18 21.65 3.63
N PHE A 162 -6.35 20.67 2.75
CA PHE A 162 -7.62 20.45 2.06
C PHE A 162 -8.20 19.05 2.25
N ASN A 163 -7.50 18.09 2.87
CA ASN A 163 -8.10 16.79 3.16
C ASN A 163 -9.29 16.97 4.11
N PRO A 164 -10.53 16.64 3.70
CA PRO A 164 -11.74 16.98 4.46
C PRO A 164 -11.85 16.24 5.79
N ARG A 165 -11.13 15.12 5.94
CA ARG A 165 -11.12 14.28 7.14
C ARG A 165 -9.89 14.56 8.00
N LEU A 166 -8.70 14.44 7.42
CA LEU A 166 -7.44 14.46 8.16
C LEU A 166 -7.00 15.85 8.63
N LYS A 167 -7.56 16.94 8.09
CA LYS A 167 -7.32 18.30 8.62
C LYS A 167 -8.10 18.61 9.91
N ARG A 168 -9.06 17.75 10.27
CA ARG A 168 -9.90 17.91 11.47
C ARG A 168 -9.12 17.51 12.71
N SER A 169 -9.66 17.78 13.89
CA SER A 169 -9.08 17.21 15.11
C SER A 169 -9.21 15.68 15.12
N LYS A 170 -8.34 15.00 15.88
CA LYS A 170 -8.36 13.53 15.98
C LYS A 170 -9.72 12.97 16.41
N SER A 171 -10.39 13.62 17.36
CA SER A 171 -11.71 13.18 17.84
C SER A 171 -12.78 13.32 16.76
N GLU A 172 -12.80 14.44 16.03
CA GLU A 172 -13.71 14.63 14.89
C GLU A 172 -13.42 13.61 13.78
N PHE A 173 -12.15 13.34 13.47
CA PHE A 173 -11.75 12.32 12.50
C PHE A 173 -12.28 10.94 12.88
N ILE A 174 -12.05 10.51 14.13
CA ILE A 174 -12.54 9.21 14.65
C ILE A 174 -14.07 9.17 14.54
N GLN A 175 -14.77 10.23 14.95
CA GLN A 175 -16.22 10.29 14.86
C GLN A 175 -16.71 10.19 13.41
N ILE A 176 -16.07 10.88 12.46
CA ILE A 176 -16.41 10.79 11.03
C ILE A 176 -16.24 9.36 10.54
N MET A 177 -15.07 8.75 10.79
CA MET A 177 -14.74 7.41 10.30
C MET A 177 -15.65 6.33 10.88
N SER A 178 -15.97 6.39 12.18
CA SER A 178 -16.89 5.43 12.83
C SER A 178 -18.34 5.54 12.34
N ASN A 179 -18.72 6.65 11.72
CA ASN A 179 -20.07 6.87 11.20
C ASN A 179 -20.19 6.64 9.69
N LEU A 180 -19.11 6.25 9.00
CA LEU A 180 -19.15 5.90 7.59
C LEU A 180 -19.93 4.58 7.40
N LYS A 181 -21.08 4.66 6.74
CA LYS A 181 -21.90 3.48 6.39
C LYS A 181 -21.45 2.91 5.04
N LEU A 182 -20.26 2.33 5.01
CA LEU A 182 -19.71 1.72 3.80
C LEU A 182 -20.25 0.30 3.62
N PRO A 183 -20.50 -0.14 2.38
CA PRO A 183 -20.83 -1.53 2.12
C PRO A 183 -19.67 -2.45 2.48
N TYR A 184 -19.98 -3.73 2.70
CA TYR A 184 -18.98 -4.79 2.80
C TYR A 184 -18.10 -4.78 1.55
N PRO A 185 -16.76 -4.84 1.67
CA PRO A 185 -15.89 -4.81 0.49
C PRO A 185 -16.14 -6.03 -0.41
N LYS A 186 -16.38 -5.79 -1.70
CA LYS A 186 -16.88 -6.83 -2.63
C LYS A 186 -15.91 -7.99 -2.84
N GLN A 187 -14.60 -7.76 -2.72
CA GLN A 187 -13.58 -8.76 -3.03
C GLN A 187 -12.82 -9.28 -1.80
N ILE A 188 -13.12 -8.79 -0.58
CA ILE A 188 -12.28 -9.07 0.60
C ILE A 188 -12.13 -10.57 0.88
N ASP A 189 -13.22 -11.34 0.74
CA ASP A 189 -13.22 -12.78 1.02
C ASP A 189 -12.34 -13.59 0.03
N LYS A 190 -12.09 -13.03 -1.16
CA LYS A 190 -11.21 -13.62 -2.19
C LYS A 190 -9.80 -13.05 -2.11
N ALA A 191 -9.70 -11.73 -2.05
CA ALA A 191 -8.44 -10.99 -2.12
C ALA A 191 -7.60 -11.22 -0.87
N LEU A 192 -8.20 -11.15 0.31
CA LEU A 192 -7.46 -11.21 1.57
C LEU A 192 -6.73 -12.57 1.72
N PRO A 193 -7.38 -13.75 1.60
CA PRO A 193 -6.67 -15.02 1.71
C PRO A 193 -5.58 -15.19 0.65
N ALA A 194 -5.84 -14.79 -0.59
CA ALA A 194 -4.86 -14.86 -1.67
C ALA A 194 -3.63 -13.97 -1.39
N ASN A 195 -3.86 -12.76 -0.89
CA ASN A 195 -2.78 -11.81 -0.60
C ASN A 195 -1.96 -12.21 0.62
N MET A 196 -2.54 -12.94 1.57
CA MET A 196 -1.79 -13.53 2.69
C MET A 196 -0.77 -14.58 2.25
N VAL A 197 -0.91 -15.14 1.05
CA VAL A 197 0.04 -16.10 0.44
C VAL A 197 0.68 -15.55 -0.84
N CYS A 198 0.92 -14.23 -0.89
CA CYS A 198 1.63 -13.57 -2.00
C CYS A 198 0.92 -13.72 -3.38
N GLY A 199 -0.39 -13.95 -3.40
CA GLY A 199 -1.17 -14.12 -4.64
C GLY A 199 -0.91 -15.45 -5.35
N ILE A 200 -0.30 -16.44 -4.69
CA ILE A 200 0.01 -17.75 -5.26
C ILE A 200 -1.11 -18.73 -4.87
N PHE A 201 -2.01 -19.01 -5.81
CA PHE A 201 -3.19 -19.86 -5.59
C PHE A 201 -2.86 -21.32 -5.28
N ASP A 202 -1.72 -21.84 -5.76
CA ASP A 202 -1.28 -23.22 -5.51
C ASP A 202 -1.11 -23.52 -4.00
N GLU A 203 -0.87 -22.49 -3.18
CA GLU A 203 -0.71 -22.64 -1.72
C GLU A 203 -2.04 -22.68 -0.94
N LEU A 204 -3.14 -22.19 -1.54
CA LEU A 204 -4.47 -22.21 -0.92
C LEU A 204 -5.11 -23.61 -0.97
N GLU A 205 -4.87 -24.36 -2.03
CA GLU A 205 -5.38 -25.75 -2.15
C GLU A 205 -4.70 -26.70 -1.16
N THR A 206 -3.41 -26.51 -0.88
CA THR A 206 -2.69 -27.31 0.14
C THR A 206 -3.13 -27.01 1.58
N ALA A 207 -3.55 -25.78 1.88
CA ALA A 207 -4.00 -25.40 3.23
C ALA A 207 -5.45 -25.83 3.53
N ALA A 208 -6.26 -26.04 2.49
CA ALA A 208 -7.64 -26.54 2.63
C ALA A 208 -7.72 -28.08 2.76
N GLN A 209 -6.59 -28.78 2.63
CA GLN A 209 -6.49 -30.25 2.70
C GLN A 209 -5.77 -30.76 3.97
N THR A 210 -5.42 -29.87 4.90
CA THR A 210 -4.76 -30.17 6.19
C THR A 210 -5.58 -29.65 7.35
#